data_AF-X1L3M6-F1
#
_entry.id   AF-X1L3M6-F1
#
_cell.length_a   1.000
_cell.length_b   1.000
_cell.length_c   1.000
_cell.angle_alpha   90.00
_cell.angle_beta   90.00
_cell.angle_gamma   90.00
#
_symmetry.space_group_name_H-M   'P 1'
#
loop_
_entity.id
_entity.type
_entity.pdbx_description
1 polymer ?
#
loop_
_entity_poly.entity_id
_entity_poly.type
_entity_poly.pdbx_seq_one_letter_code
_entity_poly.pdbx_strand_id
1 'polypeptide(L)'
;PAFIANRICGYIPSLAKIPEPEKASLTSFVNYRTEFFDRIMEKNIDSMNQVVFMGAGFDTRAFKYCKEKDIKVFELDKENIQNCKIEALKKSAKNELFLVIPASRCWIFDIRFSMLVAGFWMLDS
;
A
#
# COMPACT_ATOMS: atom_id res chain seq x y z
N PRO A 1 -20.62 -4.34 14.86
CA PRO A 1 -20.55 -4.13 16.33
C PRO A 1 -19.40 -3.21 16.78
N ALA A 2 -18.14 -3.57 16.47
CA ALA A 2 -16.95 -2.80 16.85
C ALA A 2 -16.95 -1.34 16.35
N PHE A 3 -17.35 -1.10 15.10
CA PHE A 3 -17.45 0.24 14.52
C PHE A 3 -18.43 1.15 15.27
N ILE A 4 -19.60 0.62 15.64
CA ILE A 4 -20.62 1.37 16.38
C ILE A 4 -20.12 1.70 17.79
N ALA A 5 -19.50 0.74 18.48
CA ALA A 5 -18.90 0.96 19.80
C ALA A 5 -17.79 2.02 19.76
N ASN A 6 -16.93 2.00 18.73
CA ASN A 6 -15.92 3.05 18.53
C ASN A 6 -16.56 4.44 18.44
N ARG A 7 -17.64 4.59 17.67
CA ARG A 7 -18.33 5.87 17.47
C ARG A 7 -19.04 6.38 18.72
N ILE A 8 -19.59 5.49 19.55
CA ILE A 8 -20.36 5.88 20.74
C ILE A 8 -19.46 6.19 21.93
N CYS A 9 -18.42 5.38 22.18
CA CYS A 9 -17.62 5.47 23.41
C CYS A 9 -16.10 5.46 23.19
N GLY A 10 -15.63 5.57 21.95
CA GLY A 10 -14.20 5.56 21.63
C GLY A 10 -13.55 4.17 21.78
N TYR A 11 -14.34 3.09 21.85
CA TYR A 11 -13.78 1.73 21.92
C TYR A 11 -12.90 1.42 20.70
N ILE A 12 -11.62 1.13 20.92
CA ILE A 12 -10.69 0.72 19.86
C ILE A 12 -10.54 -0.81 19.88
N PRO A 13 -10.99 -1.52 18.82
CA PRO A 13 -10.83 -2.97 18.73
C PRO A 13 -9.35 -3.36 18.82
N SER A 14 -9.05 -4.50 19.43
CA SER A 14 -7.68 -5.02 19.50
C SER A 14 -7.03 -5.15 18.11
N LEU A 15 -7.82 -5.55 17.10
CA LEU A 15 -7.38 -5.63 15.71
C LEU A 15 -7.04 -4.27 15.08
N ALA A 16 -7.49 -3.15 15.65
CA ALA A 16 -7.16 -1.80 15.18
C ALA A 16 -6.01 -1.17 15.97
N LYS A 17 -5.52 -1.82 17.03
CA LYS A 17 -4.36 -1.35 17.79
C LYS A 17 -3.08 -1.66 17.03
N ILE A 18 -2.17 -0.70 17.02
CA ILE A 18 -0.81 -0.88 16.53
C ILE A 18 0.06 -1.05 17.78
N PRO A 19 0.64 -2.23 18.03
CA PRO A 19 1.51 -2.42 19.17
C PRO A 19 2.89 -1.81 18.93
N GLU A 20 3.63 -1.59 20.02
CA GLU A 20 5.07 -1.35 19.99
C GLU A 20 5.77 -2.40 19.10
N PRO A 21 6.83 -2.05 18.36
CA PRO A 21 7.54 -2.98 17.44
C PRO A 21 7.93 -4.29 18.11
N GLU A 22 8.44 -4.20 19.34
CA GLU A 22 8.87 -5.32 20.19
C GLU A 22 7.73 -6.22 20.70
N LYS A 23 6.47 -5.78 20.55
CA LYS A 23 5.26 -6.52 20.96
C LYS A 23 4.42 -6.94 19.75
N ALA A 24 4.93 -6.80 18.53
CA ALA A 24 4.22 -7.20 17.33
C ALA A 24 4.03 -8.73 17.30
N SER A 25 2.78 -9.18 17.25
CA SER A 25 2.39 -10.57 17.03
C SER A 25 1.98 -10.79 15.57
N LEU A 26 1.75 -12.06 15.17
CA LEU A 26 1.16 -12.38 13.87
C LEU A 26 -0.18 -11.67 13.62
N THR A 27 -0.98 -11.43 14.66
CA THR A 27 -2.28 -10.78 14.54
C THR A 27 -2.17 -9.26 14.34
N SER A 28 -1.09 -8.63 14.83
CA SER A 28 -0.82 -7.21 14.62
C SER A 28 0.17 -6.93 13.49
N PHE A 29 0.77 -7.96 12.91
CA PHE A 29 1.80 -7.84 11.88
C PHE A 29 1.35 -6.98 10.69
N VAL A 30 0.10 -7.17 10.24
CA VAL A 30 -0.47 -6.40 9.13
C VAL A 30 -0.53 -4.91 9.47
N ASN A 31 -0.93 -4.56 10.70
CA ASN A 31 -1.00 -3.18 11.15
C ASN A 31 0.38 -2.54 11.26
N TYR A 32 1.31 -3.25 11.90
CA TYR A 32 2.69 -2.78 12.05
C TYR A 32 3.36 -2.57 10.70
N ARG A 33 3.20 -3.53 9.77
CA ARG A 33 3.73 -3.42 8.40
C ARG A 33 3.14 -2.21 7.67
N THR A 34 1.83 -1.99 7.82
CA THR A 34 1.16 -0.84 7.20
C THR A 34 1.70 0.47 7.74
N GLU A 35 1.79 0.60 9.07
CA GLU A 35 2.33 1.78 9.74
C GLU A 35 3.79 2.05 9.36
N PHE A 36 4.63 1.02 9.34
CA PHE A 36 6.04 1.14 8.98
C PHE A 36 6.22 1.76 7.60
N PHE A 37 5.50 1.25 6.60
CA PHE A 37 5.58 1.81 5.26
C PHE A 37 4.89 3.17 5.13
N ASP A 38 3.80 3.41 5.87
CA ASP A 38 3.16 4.72 5.93
C ASP A 38 4.13 5.80 6.42
N ARG A 39 4.90 5.52 7.48
CA ARG A 39 5.95 6.43 7.99
C ARG A 39 7.05 6.70 6.97
N ILE A 40 7.46 5.68 6.20
CA ILE A 40 8.46 5.86 5.13
C ILE A 40 7.89 6.75 4.03
N MET A 41 6.64 6.52 3.62
CA MET A 41 5.97 7.35 2.61
C MET A 41 5.89 8.80 3.09
N GLU A 42 5.32 9.04 4.28
CA GLU A 42 5.17 10.38 4.85
C GLU A 42 6.51 11.14 4.95
N LYS A 43 7.58 10.45 5.34
CA LYS A 43 8.90 11.07 5.47
C LYS A 43 9.53 11.48 4.14
N ASN A 44 9.30 10.72 3.07
CA ASN A 44 10.11 10.85 1.84
C ASN A 44 9.31 11.34 0.62
N ILE A 45 7.98 11.27 0.64
CA ILE A 45 7.14 11.46 -0.54
C ILE A 45 7.36 12.82 -1.24
N ASP A 46 7.60 13.88 -0.48
CA ASP A 46 7.84 15.23 -1.02
C ASP A 46 9.17 15.36 -1.78
N SER A 47 10.11 14.46 -1.54
CA SER A 47 11.42 14.43 -2.20
C SER A 47 11.50 13.44 -3.36
N MET A 48 10.46 12.63 -3.56
CA MET A 48 10.46 11.56 -4.55
C MET A 48 9.89 12.04 -5.89
N ASN A 49 10.62 11.77 -6.98
CA ASN A 49 10.12 11.97 -8.35
C ASN A 49 9.43 10.71 -8.92
N GLN A 50 9.65 9.55 -8.29
CA GLN A 50 9.10 8.27 -8.73
C GLN A 50 8.95 7.31 -7.53
N VAL A 51 7.91 6.47 -7.55
CA VAL A 51 7.71 5.38 -6.61
C VAL A 51 7.24 4.12 -7.34
N VAL A 52 7.76 2.97 -6.91
CA VAL A 52 7.36 1.65 -7.42
C VAL A 52 6.84 0.82 -6.25
N PHE A 53 5.59 0.37 -6.34
CA PHE A 53 4.96 -0.57 -5.42
C PHE A 53 5.03 -1.97 -6.02
N MET A 54 5.99 -2.77 -5.56
CA MET A 54 6.12 -4.18 -5.96
C MET A 54 5.20 -5.07 -5.12
N GLY A 55 4.45 -5.94 -5.79
CA GLY A 55 3.45 -6.81 -5.14
C GLY A 55 2.21 -6.04 -4.67
N ALA A 56 1.89 -4.94 -5.36
CA ALA A 56 0.95 -3.92 -4.87
C ALA A 56 -0.43 -4.45 -4.45
N GLY A 57 -0.87 -5.59 -4.94
CA GLY A 57 -2.09 -6.27 -4.52
C GLY A 57 -3.29 -5.33 -4.44
N PHE A 58 -3.90 -5.23 -3.26
CA PHE A 58 -4.97 -4.29 -2.93
C PHE A 58 -4.50 -3.07 -2.12
N ASP A 59 -3.20 -2.78 -2.16
CA ASP A 59 -2.64 -1.62 -1.49
C ASP A 59 -3.26 -0.31 -2.03
N THR A 60 -3.50 0.65 -1.15
CA THR A 60 -4.12 1.94 -1.50
C THR A 60 -3.23 3.13 -1.17
N ARG A 61 -1.97 2.91 -0.80
CA ARG A 61 -1.00 3.97 -0.45
C ARG A 61 -0.74 4.93 -1.60
N ALA A 62 -0.72 4.44 -2.84
CA ALA A 62 -0.63 5.28 -4.03
C ALA A 62 -1.72 6.38 -4.05
N PHE A 63 -2.96 6.01 -3.72
CA PHE A 63 -4.08 6.96 -3.64
C PHE A 63 -3.95 7.91 -2.44
N LYS A 64 -3.43 7.43 -1.31
CA LYS A 64 -3.29 8.23 -0.08
C LYS A 64 -2.19 9.29 -0.21
N TYR A 65 -1.02 8.92 -0.75
CA TYR A 65 0.18 9.77 -0.67
C TYR A 65 0.58 10.43 -1.98
N CYS A 66 0.29 9.81 -3.12
CA CYS A 66 0.84 10.24 -4.41
C CYS A 66 -0.15 11.06 -5.24
N LYS A 67 -1.46 11.03 -4.90
CA LYS A 67 -2.54 11.59 -5.72
C LYS A 67 -2.34 13.05 -6.12
N GLU A 68 -1.93 13.90 -5.17
CA GLU A 68 -1.83 15.36 -5.38
C GLU A 68 -0.38 15.80 -5.66
N LYS A 69 0.51 14.86 -5.98
CA LYS A 69 1.94 15.12 -6.15
C LYS A 69 2.38 14.83 -7.56
N ASP A 70 3.37 15.59 -8.03
CA ASP A 70 4.04 15.35 -9.30
C ASP A 70 5.07 14.21 -9.18
N ILE A 71 4.57 13.00 -8.87
CA ILE A 71 5.37 11.79 -8.69
C ILE A 71 4.89 10.71 -9.66
N LYS A 72 5.84 10.05 -10.33
CA LYS A 72 5.52 8.91 -11.19
C LYS A 72 5.26 7.67 -10.34
N VAL A 73 4.05 7.14 -10.40
CA VAL A 73 3.65 5.94 -9.62
C VAL A 73 3.58 4.72 -10.53
N PHE A 74 4.24 3.64 -10.12
CA PHE A 74 4.17 2.35 -10.78
C PHE A 74 3.72 1.28 -9.79
N GLU A 75 2.69 0.52 -10.16
CA GLU A 75 2.28 -0.68 -9.43
C GLU A 75 2.63 -1.92 -10.26
N LEU A 76 3.36 -2.85 -9.64
CA LEU A 76 3.80 -4.10 -10.24
C LEU A 76 3.11 -5.27 -9.53
N ASP A 77 2.18 -5.93 -10.22
CA ASP A 77 1.51 -7.16 -9.76
C ASP A 77 0.99 -7.99 -10.95
N LYS A 78 0.40 -9.15 -10.65
CA LYS A 78 -0.32 -10.03 -11.58
C LYS A 78 -1.52 -9.30 -12.17
N GLU A 79 -1.69 -9.43 -13.48
CA GLU A 79 -2.71 -8.74 -14.26
C GLU A 79 -4.13 -8.96 -13.72
N ASN A 80 -4.48 -10.19 -13.34
CA ASN A 80 -5.80 -10.51 -12.79
C ASN A 80 -6.09 -9.78 -11.47
N ILE A 81 -5.09 -9.67 -10.58
CA ILE A 81 -5.22 -8.96 -9.30
C ILE A 81 -5.41 -7.47 -9.56
N GLN A 82 -4.61 -6.89 -10.46
CA GLN A 82 -4.72 -5.48 -10.81
C GLN A 82 -6.07 -5.15 -11.46
N ASN A 83 -6.56 -5.98 -12.37
CA ASN A 83 -7.87 -5.80 -12.99
C ASN A 83 -8.99 -5.83 -11.93
N CYS A 84 -8.95 -6.77 -10.99
CA CYS A 84 -9.90 -6.79 -9.87
C CYS A 84 -9.88 -5.50 -9.04
N LYS A 85 -8.68 -5.00 -8.70
CA LYS A 85 -8.52 -3.74 -7.96
C LYS A 85 -9.08 -2.55 -8.76
N ILE A 86 -8.74 -2.42 -10.03
CA ILE A 86 -9.23 -1.35 -10.92
C ILE A 86 -10.76 -1.35 -10.99
N GLU A 87 -11.38 -2.52 -11.19
CA GLU A 87 -12.83 -2.64 -11.28
C GLU A 87 -13.52 -2.29 -9.95
N ALA A 88 -12.93 -2.66 -8.81
CA ALA A 88 -13.42 -2.26 -7.50
C ALA A 88 -13.33 -0.73 -7.30
N LEU A 89 -12.24 -0.11 -7.75
CA LEU A 89 -12.01 1.33 -7.62
C LEU A 89 -12.97 2.15 -8.51
N LYS A 90 -13.18 1.73 -9.76
CA LYS A 90 -14.17 2.34 -10.66
C LYS A 90 -15.58 2.37 -10.04
N LYS A 91 -15.97 1.29 -9.37
CA LYS A 91 -17.25 1.20 -8.66
C LYS A 91 -17.33 2.12 -7.43
N SER A 92 -16.19 2.46 -6.83
CA SER A 92 -16.11 3.33 -5.64
C SER A 92 -16.11 4.84 -5.94
N ALA A 93 -16.40 5.24 -7.17
CA ALA A 93 -16.31 6.62 -7.69
C ALA A 93 -14.89 7.24 -7.61
N LYS A 94 -13.85 6.42 -7.41
CA LYS A 94 -12.44 6.82 -7.47
C LYS A 94 -11.89 6.45 -8.85
N ASN A 95 -12.26 7.24 -9.87
CA ASN A 95 -11.77 7.05 -11.25
C ASN A 95 -10.42 7.75 -11.44
N GLU A 96 -9.33 7.11 -11.02
CA GLU A 96 -7.99 7.65 -11.27
C GLU A 96 -7.06 6.56 -11.81
N LEU A 97 -6.50 6.82 -12.98
CA LEU A 97 -5.69 5.91 -13.77
C LEU A 97 -4.25 5.96 -13.25
N PHE A 98 -3.87 4.97 -12.43
CA PHE A 98 -2.45 4.71 -12.14
C PHE A 98 -1.85 3.93 -13.31
N LEU A 99 -0.64 4.28 -13.73
CA LEU A 99 0.05 3.53 -14.78
C LEU A 99 0.43 2.15 -14.23
N VAL A 100 -0.36 1.17 -14.66
CA VAL A 100 -0.21 -0.24 -14.28
C VAL A 100 0.75 -0.91 -15.26
N ILE A 101 1.87 -1.40 -14.74
CA ILE A 101 2.80 -2.21 -15.52
C ILE A 101 2.63 -3.67 -15.07
N PRO A 102 2.14 -4.57 -15.94
CA PRO A 102 2.12 -6.00 -15.62
C PRO A 102 3.54 -6.48 -15.35
N ALA A 103 3.75 -7.25 -14.27
CA ALA A 103 5.07 -7.79 -13.93
C ALA A 103 5.68 -8.61 -15.09
N SER A 104 4.85 -9.21 -15.94
CA SER A 104 5.24 -9.94 -17.16
C SER A 104 5.81 -9.07 -18.29
N ARG A 105 5.76 -7.74 -18.19
CA ARG A 105 6.28 -6.79 -19.19
C ARG A 105 7.40 -5.89 -18.63
N CYS A 106 7.93 -6.18 -17.44
CA CYS A 106 8.96 -5.36 -16.81
C CYS A 106 10.36 -5.64 -17.39
N TRP A 107 10.71 -4.96 -18.49
CA TRP A 107 12.09 -4.86 -19.01
C TRP A 107 12.76 -3.53 -18.62
N ILE A 108 12.13 -2.73 -17.76
CA ILE A 108 12.61 -1.42 -17.29
C ILE A 108 13.35 -1.60 -15.96
N PHE A 109 14.62 -1.98 -16.06
CA PHE A 109 15.57 -1.90 -14.94
C PHE A 109 16.84 -1.19 -15.41
N ASP A 110 16.71 0.09 -15.80
CA ASP A 110 17.85 0.99 -16.00
C ASP A 110 17.55 2.41 -15.48
N ILE A 111 17.01 2.52 -14.26
CA ILE A 111 16.78 3.78 -13.56
C ILE A 111 17.16 3.58 -12.08
N ARG A 112 17.86 4.53 -11.47
CA ARG A 112 18.21 4.50 -10.04
C ARG A 112 16.92 4.60 -9.21
N PHE A 113 16.47 3.48 -8.63
CA PHE A 113 15.18 3.39 -7.91
C PHE A 113 15.32 3.68 -6.41
N SER A 114 14.38 4.47 -5.87
CA SER A 114 13.97 4.38 -4.46
C SER A 114 12.85 3.33 -4.36
N MET A 115 13.21 2.13 -3.91
CA MET A 115 12.33 0.96 -3.91
C MET A 115 11.51 0.87 -2.62
N LEU A 116 10.18 0.87 -2.72
CA LEU A 116 9.27 0.57 -1.62
C LEU A 116 8.53 -0.74 -1.92
N VAL A 117 8.97 -1.82 -1.29
CA VAL A 117 8.34 -3.14 -1.43
C VAL A 117 6.97 -3.10 -0.74
N ALA A 118 5.91 -3.34 -1.50
CA ALA A 118 4.55 -3.36 -1.00
C ALA A 118 3.98 -4.77 -1.08
N GLY A 119 4.47 -5.69 -0.26
CA GLY A 119 3.75 -6.92 0.08
C GLY A 119 4.22 -8.21 -0.61
N PHE A 120 4.52 -9.17 0.27
CA PHE A 120 4.46 -10.64 0.10
C PHE A 120 5.55 -11.34 -0.72
N TRP A 121 6.80 -11.30 -0.24
CA TRP A 121 7.77 -12.40 -0.36
C TRP A 121 8.69 -12.39 0.87
N MET A 122 8.27 -13.05 1.95
CA MET A 122 9.15 -13.34 3.09
C MET A 122 8.68 -14.62 3.79
N LEU A 123 8.43 -15.67 2.99
CA LEU A 123 8.26 -17.06 3.43
C LEU A 123 8.70 -17.96 2.26
N ASP A 124 10.00 -17.99 2.01
CA ASP A 124 10.68 -19.16 1.47
C ASP A 124 12.16 -18.99 1.78
N SER A 125 12.58 -19.63 2.86
CA SER A 125 13.98 -19.92 3.24
C SER A 125 13.95 -21.15 4.13
#